data_AF-A0A0Q6YML9-F1
#
_entry.id   AF-A0A0Q6YML9-F1
#
_cell.length_a   1.000
_cell.length_b   1.000
_cell.length_c   1.000
_cell.angle_alpha   90.00
_cell.angle_beta   90.00
_cell.angle_gamma   90.00
#
_symmetry.space_group_name_H-M   'P 1'
#
loop_
_entity.id
_entity.type
_entity.pdbx_description
1 polymer ?
#
loop_
_entity_poly.entity_id
_entity_poly.type
_entity_poly.pdbx_seq_one_letter_code
_entity_poly.pdbx_strand_id
1 'polypeptide(L)' 'MIKFNVVKEQHGWAIRIDERMITPFWSRELAIREANCLARAIRCHGECAEVIVEDAVPSEPLSKSTDPRFAEA' A
#
# COMPACT_ATOMS: atom_id res chain seq x y z
N MET A 1 -15.54 -12.43 4.04
CA MET A 1 -15.47 -11.20 3.21
C MET A 1 -14.01 -10.82 3.09
N ILE A 2 -13.47 -10.93 1.89
CA ILE A 2 -12.04 -10.73 1.63
C ILE A 2 -11.79 -9.25 1.32
N LYS A 3 -10.78 -8.65 1.96
CA LYS A 3 -10.41 -7.24 1.71
C LYS A 3 -9.02 -7.19 1.11
N PHE A 4 -8.91 -6.53 -0.03
CA PHE A 4 -7.65 -6.20 -0.68
C PHE A 4 -7.32 -4.75 -0.40
N ASN A 5 -6.35 -4.52 0.48
CA ASN A 5 -5.87 -3.18 0.78
C ASN A 5 -4.70 -2.84 -0.15
N VAL A 6 -4.90 -1.86 -1.02
CA VAL A 6 -3.83 -1.29 -1.86
C VAL A 6 -3.15 -0.20 -1.04
N VAL A 7 -1.93 -0.47 -0.59
CA VAL A 7 -1.20 0.38 0.36
C VAL A 7 0.12 0.86 -0.23
N LYS A 8 0.57 2.04 0.21
CA LYS A 8 1.90 2.57 -0.12
C LYS A 8 2.91 2.08 0.91
N GLU A 9 3.95 1.39 0.45
CA GLU A 9 5.04 0.86 1.27
C GLU A 9 6.37 1.57 0.94
N GLN A 10 7.38 1.35 1.76
CA GLN A 10 8.73 1.92 1.59
C GLN A 10 9.30 1.70 0.17
N HIS A 11 9.01 0.55 -0.44
CA HIS A 11 9.61 0.14 -1.72
C HIS A 11 8.65 0.22 -2.92
N GLY A 12 7.40 0.63 -2.73
CA GLY A 12 6.43 0.56 -3.82
C GLY A 12 4.99 0.61 -3.35
N TRP A 13 4.10 0.03 -4.13
CA TRP A 13 2.72 -0.25 -3.78
C TRP A 13 2.58 -1.73 -3.47
N ALA A 14 1.70 -2.11 -2.55
CA ALA A 14 1.45 -3.51 -2.24
C ALA A 14 -0.05 -3.75 -2.11
N ILE A 15 -0.45 -5.01 -2.29
CA ILE A 15 -1.79 -5.47 -1.95
C ILE A 15 -1.66 -6.30 -0.68
N ARG A 16 -2.39 -5.95 0.37
CA ARG A 16 -2.49 -6.75 1.59
C ARG A 16 -3.83 -7.47 1.63
N ILE A 17 -3.80 -8.72 2.06
CA ILE A 17 -4.97 -9.49 2.48
C ILE A 17 -4.76 -9.83 3.95
N ASP A 18 -5.55 -9.24 4.84
CA ASP A 18 -5.35 -9.33 6.28
C ASP A 18 -3.89 -8.96 6.66
N GLU A 19 -3.16 -9.86 7.34
CA GLU A 19 -1.75 -9.67 7.73
C GLU A 19 -0.75 -10.09 6.64
N ARG A 20 -1.23 -10.66 5.52
CA ARG A 20 -0.37 -11.18 4.45
C ARG A 20 -0.20 -10.17 3.34
N MET A 21 1.07 -9.92 3.01
CA MET A 21 1.45 -9.12 1.87
C MET A 21 1.48 -9.97 0.60
N ILE A 22 0.94 -9.43 -0.49
CA ILE A 22 1.20 -9.91 -1.85
C ILE A 22 2.34 -9.09 -2.46
N THR A 23 3.04 -9.67 -3.45
CA THR A 23 4.16 -9.08 -4.19
C THR A 23 4.08 -7.56 -4.41
N PRO A 24 5.19 -6.83 -4.23
CA PRO A 24 5.22 -5.38 -4.42
C PRO A 24 5.08 -5.00 -5.91
N PHE A 25 4.40 -3.88 -6.14
CA PHE A 25 4.15 -3.26 -7.43
C PHE A 25 4.87 -1.91 -7.52
N TRP A 26 5.40 -1.60 -8.71
CA TRP A 26 6.05 -0.32 -8.97
C TRP A 26 5.06 0.83 -9.21
N SER A 27 3.80 0.52 -9.54
CA SER A 27 2.76 1.50 -9.87
C SER A 27 1.48 1.28 -9.04
N ARG A 28 0.88 2.38 -8.59
CA ARG A 28 -0.42 2.40 -7.90
C ARG A 28 -1.51 1.80 -8.77
N GLU A 29 -1.55 2.23 -10.03
CA GLU A 29 -2.57 1.80 -11.00
C GLU A 29 -2.47 0.30 -11.26
N LEU A 30 -1.23 -0.23 -11.33
CA LEU A 30 -1.01 -1.66 -11.49
C LEU A 30 -1.51 -2.44 -10.26
N ALA A 31 -1.20 -1.96 -9.05
CA ALA A 31 -1.70 -2.58 -7.81
C ALA A 31 -3.23 -2.54 -7.72
N ILE A 32 -3.87 -1.43 -8.10
CA ILE A 32 -5.34 -1.30 -8.13
C ILE A 32 -5.94 -2.26 -9.15
N ARG A 33 -5.36 -2.34 -10.36
CA ARG A 33 -5.84 -3.24 -11.41
C ARG A 33 -5.77 -4.69 -10.95
N GLU A 34 -4.64 -5.08 -10.36
CA GLU A 34 -4.45 -6.44 -9.88
C GLU A 34 -5.39 -6.79 -8.71
N ALA A 35 -5.56 -5.88 -7.74
CA ALA A 35 -6.51 -6.06 -6.65
C ALA A 35 -7.95 -6.24 -7.16
N ASN A 36 -8.36 -5.49 -8.18
CA ASN A 36 -9.66 -5.65 -8.81
C ASN A 36 -9.80 -6.97 -9.56
N CYS A 37 -8.74 -7.44 -10.23
CA CYS A 37 -8.72 -8.76 -10.87
C CYS A 37 -8.95 -9.87 -9.84
N LEU A 38 -8.24 -9.83 -8.71
CA LEU A 38 -8.38 -10.79 -7.61
C LEU A 38 -9.79 -10.74 -6.99
N ALA A 39 -10.28 -9.55 -6.68
CA ALA A 39 -11.63 -9.37 -6.13
C ALA A 39 -12.71 -9.88 -7.08
N ARG A 40 -12.56 -9.64 -8.39
CA ARG A 40 -13.50 -10.16 -9.40
C ARG A 40 -13.48 -11.69 -9.44
N ALA A 41 -12.29 -12.31 -9.41
CA ALA A 41 -12.18 -13.77 -9.40
C ALA A 41 -12.93 -14.37 -8.20
N ILE A 42 -12.72 -13.84 -7.00
CA ILE A 42 -13.41 -14.29 -5.78
C ILE A 42 -14.93 -14.09 -5.88
N ARG A 43 -15.37 -12.92 -6.36
CA ARG A 43 -16.81 -12.65 -6.58
C ARG A 43 -17.46 -13.65 -7.54
N CYS A 44 -16.73 -14.07 -8.58
CA CYS A 44 -17.22 -15.09 -9.50
C CYS A 44 -17.44 -16.46 -8.84
N HIS A 45 -16.82 -16.73 -7.69
CA HIS A 45 -17.04 -17.95 -6.91
C HIS A 45 -18.15 -17.82 -5.85
N GLY A 46 -18.91 -16.72 -5.86
CA GLY A 46 -20.00 -16.47 -4.92
C GLY A 46 -19.54 -15.89 -3.58
N GLU A 47 -18.25 -15.56 -3.45
CA GLU A 47 -17.69 -14.95 -2.24
C GLU A 47 -17.66 -13.42 -2.33
N CYS A 48 -17.85 -12.74 -1.21
CA CYS A 48 -17.74 -11.29 -1.15
C CYS A 48 -16.28 -10.84 -1.03
N ALA A 49 -15.83 -10.00 -1.97
CA ALA A 49 -14.53 -9.34 -1.91
C ALA A 49 -14.66 -7.81 -2.10
N GLU A 50 -13.80 -7.05 -1.44
CA GLU A 50 -13.69 -5.59 -1.55
C GLU A 50 -12.25 -5.16 -1.81
N VAL A 51 -12.11 -4.02 -2.49
CA VAL A 51 -10.83 -3.36 -2.73
C VAL A 51 -10.87 -2.01 -2.04
N ILE A 52 -9.93 -1.79 -1.13
CA ILE A 52 -9.75 -0.54 -0.40
C ILE A 52 -8.42 0.04 -0.86
N VAL A 53 -8.43 1.29 -1.33
CA VAL A 53 -7.20 1.97 -1.72
C VAL A 53 -6.90 2.99 -0.64
N GLU A 54 -5.82 2.77 0.10
CA GLU A 54 -5.37 3.76 1.07
C GLU A 54 -4.83 4.97 0.30
N ASP A 55 -5.39 6.14 0.59
CA ASP A 55 -4.82 7.38 0.09
C ASP A 55 -3.43 7.53 0.71
N ALA A 56 -2.44 7.70 -0.15
CA ALA A 56 -1.09 8.05 0.27
C ALA A 56 -1.11 9.51 0.75
N VAL A 57 -1.79 9.78 1.87
CA VAL A 57 -1.46 10.94 2.67
C VAL A 57 -0.06 10.64 3.20
N PRO A 58 0.97 11.40 2.81
CA PRO A 58 2.27 11.23 3.41
C PRO A 58 2.08 11.49 4.90
N SER A 59 2.31 10.48 5.74
CA SER A 59 2.53 10.74 7.16
C SER A 59 3.65 11.77 7.24
N GLU A 60 3.34 12.91 7.85
CA GLU A 60 4.17 14.12 7.97
C GLU A 60 5.60 13.91 8.51
N PRO A 61 6.45 14.95 8.41
CA PRO A 61 7.69 14.92 7.64
C PRO A 61 8.81 14.10 8.29
N LEU A 62 9.76 13.69 7.44
CA LEU A 62 11.09 13.23 7.83
C LEU A 62 11.61 14.12 8.98
N SER A 63 11.74 13.53 10.17
CA SER A 63 12.24 14.22 11.35
C SER A 63 13.51 14.95 10.95
N LYS A 64 13.48 16.29 11.08
CA LYS A 64 14.65 17.13 10.93
C LYS A 64 15.65 16.62 11.96
N SER A 65 16.63 15.84 11.50
CA SER A 65 17.79 15.51 12.30
C SER A 65 18.48 16.83 12.60
N THR A 66 18.24 17.36 13.79
CA THR A 66 19.14 18.32 14.40
C THR A 66 20.48 17.62 14.53
N ASP A 67 21.38 17.87 13.59
CA ASP A 67 22.79 17.50 13.69
C ASP A 67 23.50 18.75 14.27
N PRO A 68 23.82 18.80 15.58
CA PRO A 68 24.56 19.92 16.15
C PRO A 68 26.05 19.65 15.94
N ARG A 69 26.53 19.75 14.70
CA ARG A 69 27.98 19.54 14.42
C ARG A 69 28.63 20.58 13.54
N PHE A 70 28.02 21.75 13.37
CA PHE A 70 28.74 22.91 12.86
C PHE A 70 28.41 24.14 13.71
N ALA A 71 29.07 24.21 14.85
CA ALA A 71 29.30 25.45 15.59
C ALA A 71 30.72 25.42 16.16
N GLU A 72 31.72 25.47 15.28
CA GLU A 72 33.07 25.94 15.62
C GLU A 72 33.63 26.74 14.44
N ALA A 73 33.70 28.05 14.63
CA ALA A 73 34.87 28.92 14.40
C ALA A 73 34.51 30.36 14.81
#